data_AF-A0A3R7PSQ3-F1
#
_entry.id   AF-A0A3R7PSQ3-F1
#
_cell.length_a   1.000
_cell.length_b   1.000
_cell.length_c   1.000
_cell.angle_alpha   90.00
_cell.angle_beta   90.00
_cell.angle_gamma   90.00
#
_symmetry.space_group_name_H-M   'P 1'
#
loop_
_entity.id
_entity.type
_entity.pdbx_description
1 polymer ?
#
loop_
_entity_poly.entity_id
_entity_poly.type
_entity_poly.pdbx_seq_one_letter_code
_entity_poly.pdbx_strand_id
1 'polypeptide(L)'
;MAPNCETCHNQLSTNEYLARLYSFSVANPASLSPQTVLTSWSTGLYTATDGGLSLRSAMVLLPSHWSTRACHPPVSGRPPAPPTQPAHMLISPPHPVFADAPWTQQSGGCGRQGDFIQMGVGFLESANTSSAHAVRAASQLVGEWGKYRWGLFSEAGYAGDNLYLPWYRQGPDWAATVCTDAHAGPPPCHPDHAHHCSWPPEAHRNATSSLLSLPNLPQVTKFCDSKTHNREAPTKQNVLCGRRSAWEVMLEHPDFKAK
;
A
#
# COMPACT_ATOMS: atom_id res chain seq x y z
N MET A 1 -41.86 -13.05 -10.15
CA MET A 1 -40.96 -14.21 -10.11
C MET A 1 -39.54 -13.69 -10.17
N ALA A 2 -38.88 -13.59 -9.02
CA ALA A 2 -37.46 -13.24 -8.95
C ALA A 2 -36.64 -14.52 -9.13
N PRO A 3 -35.56 -14.52 -9.93
CA PRO A 3 -34.73 -15.71 -10.06
C PRO A 3 -33.88 -15.87 -8.80
N ASN A 4 -34.00 -17.04 -8.18
CA ASN A 4 -33.05 -17.57 -7.20
C ASN A 4 -31.66 -17.62 -7.83
N CYS A 5 -30.66 -17.04 -7.18
CA CYS A 5 -29.26 -17.23 -7.55
C CYS A 5 -28.52 -17.86 -6.37
N GLU A 6 -28.82 -19.13 -6.09
CA GLU A 6 -27.89 -19.98 -5.38
C GLU A 6 -26.71 -20.26 -6.33
N THR A 7 -25.49 -20.02 -5.86
CA THR A 7 -24.21 -20.21 -6.58
C THR A 7 -23.87 -19.25 -7.73
N CYS A 8 -23.60 -17.98 -7.41
CA CYS A 8 -22.70 -17.17 -8.26
C CYS A 8 -21.25 -17.62 -8.03
N HIS A 9 -20.79 -18.61 -8.80
CA HIS A 9 -19.37 -18.75 -9.10
C HIS A 9 -18.93 -17.49 -9.88
N ASN A 10 -18.45 -16.48 -9.18
CA ASN A 10 -17.87 -15.30 -9.82
C ASN A 10 -16.56 -15.71 -10.48
N GLN A 11 -16.60 -16.00 -11.78
CA GLN A 11 -15.42 -15.90 -12.62
C GLN A 11 -14.93 -14.44 -12.57
N LEU A 12 -13.77 -14.23 -11.96
CA LEU A 12 -13.08 -12.94 -12.02
C LEU A 12 -12.65 -12.70 -13.47
N SER A 13 -12.91 -11.49 -13.99
CA SER A 13 -12.19 -11.04 -15.17
C SER A 13 -10.72 -10.83 -14.79
N THR A 14 -9.80 -10.85 -15.74
CA THR A 14 -8.35 -10.81 -15.49
C THR A 14 -7.85 -9.55 -14.77
N ASN A 15 -8.70 -8.51 -14.62
CA ASN A 15 -8.30 -7.17 -14.17
C ASN A 15 -9.01 -6.70 -12.88
N GLU A 16 -9.66 -7.61 -12.15
CA GLU A 16 -10.49 -7.27 -11.00
C GLU A 16 -10.07 -8.02 -9.73
N TYR A 17 -9.79 -7.29 -8.64
CA TYR A 17 -9.42 -7.92 -7.36
C TYR A 17 -10.62 -8.19 -6.46
N LEU A 18 -10.51 -9.30 -5.72
CA LEU A 18 -11.26 -9.56 -4.49
C LEU A 18 -10.37 -9.26 -3.29
N ALA A 19 -10.71 -8.25 -2.48
CA ALA A 19 -10.01 -7.98 -1.23
C ALA A 19 -10.70 -8.69 -0.05
N ARG A 20 -9.94 -9.36 0.80
CA ARG A 20 -10.42 -9.95 2.06
C ARG A 20 -9.85 -9.17 3.23
N LEU A 21 -10.73 -8.51 3.97
CA LEU A 21 -10.38 -7.65 5.10
C LEU A 21 -10.95 -8.26 6.39
N TYR A 22 -10.10 -8.77 7.28
CA TYR A 22 -10.54 -9.38 8.53
C TYR A 22 -10.14 -8.51 9.71
N SER A 23 -11.04 -8.33 10.67
CA SER A 23 -10.72 -7.67 11.93
C SER A 23 -10.64 -8.65 13.10
N PHE A 24 -9.57 -8.55 13.89
CA PHE A 24 -9.36 -9.34 15.09
C PHE A 24 -9.09 -8.44 16.30
N SER A 25 -9.80 -8.72 17.40
CA SER A 25 -9.46 -8.21 18.74
C SER A 25 -9.41 -6.68 18.92
N VAL A 26 -10.14 -5.90 18.12
CA VAL A 26 -10.27 -4.45 18.36
C VAL A 26 -11.54 -4.16 19.17
N ALA A 27 -11.42 -3.30 20.19
CA ALA A 27 -12.56 -2.86 20.98
C ALA A 27 -13.55 -2.15 20.05
N ASN A 28 -14.83 -2.58 20.05
CA ASN A 28 -15.92 -2.12 19.18
C ASN A 28 -15.86 -0.60 18.93
N PRO A 29 -15.24 -0.16 17.82
CA PRO A 29 -15.17 1.25 17.51
C PRO A 29 -16.55 1.63 16.98
N ALA A 30 -17.11 2.71 17.50
CA ALA A 30 -18.46 3.15 17.14
C ALA A 30 -18.62 3.46 15.63
N SER A 31 -17.52 3.55 14.87
CA SER A 31 -17.47 4.07 13.50
C SER A 31 -16.50 3.37 12.54
N LEU A 32 -16.30 2.05 12.63
CA LEU A 32 -15.52 1.36 11.59
C LEU A 32 -16.30 1.30 10.26
N SER A 33 -15.96 2.20 9.35
CA SER A 33 -16.38 2.14 7.95
C SER A 33 -15.13 2.06 7.05
N PRO A 34 -14.77 0.87 6.54
CA PRO A 34 -13.68 0.73 5.58
C PRO A 34 -14.08 1.23 4.18
N GLN A 35 -15.36 1.59 3.96
CA GLN A 35 -15.89 1.93 2.64
C GLN A 35 -15.13 3.08 1.97
N THR A 36 -14.85 4.17 2.70
CA THR A 36 -14.12 5.34 2.17
C THR A 36 -12.71 4.97 1.73
N VAL A 37 -12.00 4.20 2.56
CA VAL A 37 -10.63 3.75 2.28
C VAL A 37 -10.63 2.80 1.09
N LEU A 38 -11.52 1.80 1.06
CA LEU A 38 -11.59 0.81 -0.02
C LEU A 38 -11.98 1.45 -1.35
N THR A 39 -12.92 2.39 -1.35
CA THR A 39 -13.32 3.13 -2.56
C THR A 39 -12.16 3.98 -3.07
N SER A 40 -11.49 4.73 -2.18
CA SER A 40 -10.35 5.57 -2.56
C SER A 40 -9.16 4.74 -3.02
N TRP A 41 -8.91 3.61 -2.37
CA TRP A 41 -7.89 2.64 -2.75
C TRP A 41 -8.14 2.04 -4.13
N SER A 42 -9.38 1.70 -4.47
CA SER A 42 -9.74 1.22 -5.82
C SER A 42 -9.36 2.25 -6.90
N THR A 43 -9.72 3.52 -6.68
CA THR A 43 -9.34 4.63 -7.56
C THR A 43 -7.84 4.82 -7.65
N GLY A 44 -7.14 4.75 -6.51
CA GLY A 44 -5.68 4.84 -6.45
C GLY A 44 -5.00 3.70 -7.23
N LEU A 45 -5.48 2.46 -7.08
CA LEU A 45 -4.96 1.30 -7.79
C LEU A 45 -5.16 1.42 -9.30
N TYR A 46 -6.34 1.85 -9.74
CA TYR A 46 -6.64 2.11 -11.15
C TYR A 46 -5.68 3.15 -11.72
N THR A 47 -5.45 4.24 -10.99
CA THR A 47 -4.55 5.32 -11.41
C THR A 47 -3.11 4.85 -11.46
N ALA A 48 -2.64 4.16 -10.42
CA ALA A 48 -1.27 3.69 -10.30
C ALA A 48 -0.89 2.60 -11.29
N THR A 49 -1.86 1.94 -11.94
CA THR A 49 -1.66 0.81 -12.86
C THR A 49 -2.01 1.17 -14.31
N ASP A 50 -2.03 2.46 -14.63
CA ASP A 50 -2.41 3.03 -15.93
C ASP A 50 -3.75 2.49 -16.44
N GLY A 51 -4.75 2.53 -15.55
CA GLY A 51 -6.12 2.05 -15.81
C GLY A 51 -6.25 0.52 -15.88
N GLY A 52 -5.23 -0.22 -15.45
CA GLY A 52 -5.18 -1.67 -15.60
C GLY A 52 -5.98 -2.44 -14.56
N LEU A 53 -6.03 -1.98 -13.32
CA LEU A 53 -6.50 -2.77 -12.19
C LEU A 53 -7.37 -1.97 -11.22
N SER A 54 -8.50 -2.54 -10.79
CA SER A 54 -9.35 -1.92 -9.77
C SER A 54 -9.96 -2.97 -8.83
N LEU A 55 -10.49 -2.50 -7.71
CA LEU A 55 -11.24 -3.35 -6.78
C LEU A 55 -12.65 -3.56 -7.34
N ARG A 56 -13.04 -4.81 -7.59
CA ARG A 56 -14.43 -5.16 -7.93
C ARG A 56 -15.28 -5.35 -6.70
N SER A 57 -14.76 -6.07 -5.71
CA SER A 57 -15.49 -6.35 -4.47
C SER A 57 -14.55 -6.58 -3.30
N ALA A 58 -15.02 -6.24 -2.10
CA ALA A 58 -14.34 -6.54 -0.85
C ALA A 58 -15.26 -7.36 0.05
N MET A 59 -14.68 -8.40 0.66
CA MET A 59 -15.32 -9.14 1.73
C MET A 59 -14.74 -8.68 3.06
N VAL A 60 -15.61 -8.14 3.91
CA VAL A 60 -15.23 -7.67 5.25
C VAL A 60 -15.79 -8.63 6.29
N LEU A 61 -14.92 -9.22 7.09
CA LEU A 61 -15.31 -10.03 8.24
C LEU A 61 -15.10 -9.24 9.53
N LEU A 62 -16.18 -9.05 10.27
CA LEU A 62 -16.20 -8.35 11.55
C LEU A 62 -16.46 -9.35 12.69
N PRO A 63 -15.90 -9.11 13.88
CA PRO A 63 -16.27 -9.86 15.08
C PRO A 63 -17.78 -9.84 15.34
N SER A 64 -18.33 -10.95 15.81
CA SER A 64 -19.78 -11.12 16.04
C SER A 64 -20.39 -10.15 17.05
N HIS A 65 -19.56 -9.56 17.92
CA HIS A 65 -19.98 -8.61 18.95
C HIS A 65 -20.01 -7.14 18.47
N TRP A 66 -19.68 -6.87 17.21
CA TRP A 66 -19.71 -5.51 16.66
C TRP A 66 -21.08 -5.14 16.09
N SER A 67 -21.43 -3.85 16.20
CA SER A 67 -22.67 -3.32 15.61
C SER A 67 -22.52 -3.18 14.09
N THR A 68 -23.16 -4.05 13.31
CA THR A 68 -23.12 -4.06 11.84
C THR A 68 -23.91 -2.92 11.16
N ARG A 69 -24.55 -2.03 11.93
CA ARG A 69 -25.38 -0.92 11.43
C ARG A 69 -24.66 0.00 10.43
N ALA A 70 -23.33 0.04 10.44
CA ALA A 70 -22.52 0.87 9.54
C ALA A 70 -22.22 0.24 8.17
N CYS A 71 -22.40 -1.08 7.98
CA CYS A 71 -21.90 -1.79 6.79
C CYS A 71 -22.98 -2.23 5.78
N HIS A 72 -24.25 -2.41 6.20
CA HIS A 72 -25.47 -2.55 5.37
C HIS A 72 -26.63 -3.01 6.29
N PRO A 73 -27.91 -3.01 5.85
CA PRO A 73 -28.97 -3.68 6.59
C PRO A 73 -28.59 -5.15 6.81
N PRO A 74 -29.02 -5.78 7.92
CA PRO A 74 -28.77 -7.21 8.13
C PRO A 74 -29.28 -7.98 6.93
N VAL A 75 -28.37 -8.66 6.22
CA VAL A 75 -28.76 -9.62 5.18
C VAL A 75 -29.55 -10.70 5.91
N SER A 76 -30.86 -10.75 5.67
CA SER A 76 -31.73 -11.79 6.19
C SER A 76 -31.31 -13.11 5.58
N GLY A 77 -30.55 -13.89 6.34
CA GLY A 77 -30.01 -15.16 5.90
C GLY A 77 -28.96 -15.71 6.85
N ARG A 78 -28.67 -17.01 6.72
CA ARG A 78 -27.57 -17.66 7.44
C ARG A 78 -26.27 -16.90 7.12
N PRO A 79 -25.43 -16.55 8.11
CA PRO A 79 -24.11 -16.00 7.85
C PRO A 79 -23.39 -16.91 6.85
N PRO A 80 -22.75 -16.36 5.80
CA PRO A 80 -21.88 -17.16 4.94
C PRO A 80 -20.89 -17.92 5.83
N ALA A 81 -20.59 -19.18 5.47
CA ALA A 81 -19.54 -19.90 6.17
C ALA A 81 -18.25 -19.04 6.19
N PRO A 82 -17.48 -19.04 7.30
CA PRO A 82 -16.23 -18.31 7.33
C PRO A 82 -15.39 -18.72 6.12
N PRO A 83 -14.81 -17.77 5.37
CA PRO A 83 -13.96 -18.13 4.26
C PRO A 83 -12.81 -18.99 4.76
N THR A 84 -12.53 -20.08 4.04
CA THR A 84 -11.37 -20.94 4.31
C THR A 84 -10.06 -20.28 3.90
N GLN A 85 -10.13 -19.19 3.15
CA GLN A 85 -8.98 -18.48 2.61
C GLN A 85 -8.47 -17.44 3.61
N PRO A 86 -7.15 -17.23 3.71
CA PRO A 86 -6.59 -16.22 4.60
C PRO A 86 -7.00 -14.80 4.18
N ALA A 87 -6.99 -13.88 5.15
CA ALA A 87 -7.18 -12.46 4.88
C ALA A 87 -6.03 -11.94 4.01
N HIS A 88 -6.34 -10.99 3.14
CA HIS A 88 -5.29 -10.18 2.49
C HIS A 88 -4.86 -9.04 3.40
N MET A 89 -5.81 -8.50 4.16
CA MET A 89 -5.60 -7.37 5.06
C MET A 89 -6.20 -7.68 6.44
N LEU A 90 -5.48 -7.33 7.49
CA LEU A 90 -5.82 -7.52 8.89
C LEU A 90 -5.98 -6.17 9.58
N ILE A 91 -7.08 -6.01 10.31
CA ILE A 91 -7.26 -4.90 11.25
C ILE A 91 -6.97 -5.42 12.66
N SER A 92 -5.96 -4.84 13.30
CA SER A 92 -5.46 -5.26 14.61
C SER A 92 -5.20 -4.05 15.52
N PRO A 93 -4.82 -4.25 16.80
CA PRO A 93 -4.22 -3.18 17.60
C PRO A 93 -2.99 -2.55 16.92
N PRO A 94 -2.64 -1.30 17.28
CA PRO A 94 -1.49 -0.59 16.73
C PRO A 94 -0.19 -1.40 16.84
N HIS A 95 0.60 -1.43 15.77
CA HIS A 95 1.90 -2.08 15.75
C HIS A 95 2.92 -1.25 16.56
N PRO A 96 3.81 -1.86 17.36
CA PRO A 96 4.78 -1.11 18.19
C PRO A 96 5.73 -0.21 17.37
N VAL A 97 5.94 -0.51 16.09
CA VAL A 97 6.79 0.31 15.19
C VAL A 97 5.97 1.16 14.22
N PHE A 98 4.86 0.63 13.69
CA PHE A 98 4.10 1.30 12.61
C PHE A 98 2.85 2.03 13.13
N ALA A 99 2.56 1.91 14.43
CA ALA A 99 1.32 2.38 15.04
C ALA A 99 0.10 1.90 14.23
N ASP A 100 -0.79 2.80 13.84
CA ASP A 100 -1.95 2.46 13.01
C ASP A 100 -1.64 2.35 11.51
N ALA A 101 -0.47 2.82 11.05
CA ALA A 101 -0.14 2.84 9.63
C ALA A 101 -0.12 1.43 9.02
N PRO A 102 -0.57 1.27 7.76
CA PRO A 102 -0.58 -0.02 7.11
C PRO A 102 0.85 -0.48 6.82
N TRP A 103 1.10 -1.77 6.99
CA TRP A 103 2.38 -2.40 6.68
C TRP A 103 2.18 -3.82 6.17
N THR A 104 3.12 -4.29 5.34
CA THR A 104 3.07 -5.62 4.74
C THR A 104 4.12 -6.54 5.34
N GLN A 105 3.69 -7.72 5.79
CA GLN A 105 4.59 -8.83 6.12
C GLN A 105 5.01 -9.53 4.82
N GLN A 106 6.30 -9.62 4.57
CA GLN A 106 6.87 -10.13 3.31
C GLN A 106 7.98 -11.16 3.58
N SER A 107 7.60 -12.41 3.84
CA SER A 107 8.57 -13.52 3.95
C SER A 107 9.17 -13.94 2.60
N GLY A 108 8.53 -13.56 1.49
CA GLY A 108 8.98 -13.83 0.13
C GLY A 108 10.02 -12.85 -0.41
N GLY A 109 10.67 -13.21 -1.52
CA GLY A 109 11.59 -12.34 -2.26
C GLY A 109 10.90 -11.47 -3.31
N CYS A 110 11.70 -10.78 -4.14
CA CYS A 110 11.17 -9.94 -5.22
C CYS A 110 10.23 -10.68 -6.17
N GLY A 111 9.11 -10.04 -6.54
CA GLY A 111 8.12 -10.64 -7.44
C GLY A 111 7.28 -11.75 -6.80
N ARG A 112 7.43 -12.00 -5.49
CA ARG A 112 6.64 -12.98 -4.74
C ARG A 112 5.61 -12.30 -3.86
N GLN A 113 4.42 -12.88 -3.79
CA GLN A 113 3.37 -12.40 -2.91
C GLN A 113 3.84 -12.43 -1.45
N GLY A 114 3.56 -11.36 -0.70
CA GLY A 114 3.73 -11.28 0.75
C GLY A 114 2.64 -12.06 1.49
N ASP A 115 2.74 -12.07 2.82
CA ASP A 115 1.91 -12.90 3.68
C ASP A 115 0.56 -12.24 3.99
N PHE A 116 0.58 -10.98 4.44
CA PHE A 116 -0.60 -10.16 4.70
C PHE A 116 -0.22 -8.67 4.83
N ILE A 117 -1.23 -7.80 4.72
CA ILE A 117 -1.15 -6.39 5.14
C ILE A 117 -1.82 -6.27 6.51
N GLN A 118 -1.23 -5.53 7.43
CA GLN A 118 -1.83 -5.21 8.72
C GLN A 118 -1.95 -3.69 8.89
N MET A 119 -3.05 -3.23 9.47
CA MET A 119 -3.26 -1.82 9.81
C MET A 119 -4.07 -1.70 11.10
N GLY A 120 -3.93 -0.55 11.76
CA GLY A 120 -4.74 -0.23 12.93
C GLY A 120 -6.08 0.41 12.57
N VAL A 121 -7.00 0.45 13.53
CA VAL A 121 -8.32 1.11 13.33
C VAL A 121 -8.16 2.62 13.15
N GLY A 122 -7.18 3.24 13.79
CA GLY A 122 -6.93 4.68 13.67
C GLY A 122 -6.62 5.11 12.24
N PHE A 123 -6.06 4.22 11.40
CA PHE A 123 -5.84 4.48 9.99
C PHE A 123 -7.15 4.65 9.22
N LEU A 124 -8.11 3.74 9.44
CA LEU A 124 -9.45 3.80 8.82
C LEU A 124 -10.24 5.02 9.31
N GLU A 125 -10.15 5.34 10.61
CA GLU A 125 -10.78 6.52 11.20
C GLU A 125 -10.20 7.81 10.63
N SER A 126 -8.87 7.91 10.53
CA SER A 126 -8.19 9.09 9.97
C SER A 126 -8.61 9.36 8.53
N ALA A 127 -8.78 8.31 7.72
CA ALA A 127 -9.20 8.43 6.34
C ALA A 127 -10.63 8.97 6.17
N ASN A 128 -11.49 8.76 7.17
CA ASN A 128 -12.87 9.24 7.16
C ASN A 128 -13.01 10.73 7.53
N THR A 129 -11.92 11.40 7.92
CA THR A 129 -11.97 12.81 8.38
C THR A 129 -12.05 13.82 7.23
N SER A 130 -11.48 13.53 6.06
CA SER A 130 -11.57 14.38 4.86
C SER A 130 -11.17 13.62 3.58
N SER A 131 -11.52 14.16 2.42
CA SER A 131 -11.08 13.60 1.12
C SER A 131 -9.56 13.56 0.99
N ALA A 132 -8.84 14.55 1.51
CA ALA A 132 -7.38 14.57 1.49
C ALA A 132 -6.77 13.46 2.34
N HIS A 133 -7.36 13.14 3.50
CA HIS A 133 -6.94 11.99 4.30
C HIS A 133 -7.29 10.66 3.64
N ALA A 134 -8.46 10.56 3.00
CA ALA A 134 -8.85 9.38 2.24
C ALA A 134 -7.87 9.08 1.08
N VAL A 135 -7.46 10.10 0.32
CA VAL A 135 -6.48 9.97 -0.77
C VAL A 135 -5.11 9.57 -0.21
N ARG A 136 -4.65 10.18 0.89
CA ARG A 136 -3.39 9.80 1.54
C ARG A 136 -3.39 8.35 2.04
N ALA A 137 -4.49 7.91 2.63
CA ALA A 137 -4.68 6.53 3.07
C ALA A 137 -4.68 5.58 1.86
N ALA A 138 -5.33 5.97 0.76
CA ALA A 138 -5.31 5.20 -0.48
C ALA A 138 -3.88 5.05 -1.03
N SER A 139 -3.08 6.12 -1.12
CA SER A 139 -1.69 6.04 -1.59
C SER A 139 -0.84 5.09 -0.75
N GLN A 140 -0.95 5.15 0.58
CA GLN A 140 -0.30 4.18 1.48
C GLN A 140 -0.75 2.75 1.20
N LEU A 141 -2.05 2.52 1.08
CA LEU A 141 -2.59 1.18 0.86
C LEU A 141 -2.25 0.62 -0.53
N VAL A 142 -2.13 1.46 -1.58
CA VAL A 142 -1.63 1.02 -2.90
C VAL A 142 -0.16 0.59 -2.80
N GLY A 143 0.66 1.34 -2.08
CA GLY A 143 2.06 0.96 -1.83
C GLY A 143 2.19 -0.38 -1.11
N GLU A 144 1.44 -0.57 -0.02
CA GLU A 144 1.40 -1.84 0.72
C GLU A 144 0.77 -2.98 -0.11
N TRP A 145 -0.24 -2.69 -0.94
CA TRP A 145 -0.76 -3.68 -1.89
C TRP A 145 0.28 -4.10 -2.92
N GLY A 146 1.13 -3.19 -3.41
CA GLY A 146 2.23 -3.53 -4.31
C GLY A 146 3.26 -4.43 -3.64
N LYS A 147 3.60 -4.15 -2.38
CA LYS A 147 4.46 -5.02 -1.56
C LYS A 147 3.84 -6.40 -1.36
N TYR A 148 2.54 -6.45 -1.05
CA TYR A 148 1.81 -7.69 -0.81
C TYR A 148 1.61 -8.51 -2.09
N ARG A 149 1.03 -7.93 -3.14
CA ARG A 149 0.58 -8.69 -4.32
C ARG A 149 1.72 -8.97 -5.29
N TRP A 150 2.61 -8.01 -5.51
CA TRP A 150 3.64 -8.07 -6.54
C TRP A 150 5.06 -8.24 -6.00
N GLY A 151 5.23 -8.33 -4.68
CA GLY A 151 6.55 -8.54 -4.07
C GLY A 151 7.52 -7.37 -4.29
N LEU A 152 7.00 -6.14 -4.18
CA LEU A 152 7.79 -4.91 -4.24
C LEU A 152 8.34 -4.56 -2.86
N PHE A 153 9.29 -3.64 -2.79
CA PHE A 153 9.87 -3.18 -1.53
C PHE A 153 10.01 -1.65 -1.49
N SER A 154 10.30 -1.11 -0.31
CA SER A 154 10.51 0.32 -0.14
C SER A 154 11.60 0.85 -1.09
N GLU A 155 11.30 1.98 -1.70
CA GLU A 155 12.20 2.73 -2.58
C GLU A 155 12.79 3.96 -1.87
N ALA A 156 12.63 4.07 -0.54
CA ALA A 156 13.20 5.14 0.28
C ALA A 156 14.14 4.61 1.37
N GLY A 157 15.11 5.45 1.75
CA GLY A 157 15.90 5.32 2.98
C GLY A 157 15.28 6.10 4.14
N TYR A 158 15.68 5.78 5.36
CA TYR A 158 15.09 6.26 6.60
C TYR A 158 16.15 6.80 7.55
N ALA A 159 15.93 7.99 8.09
CA ALA A 159 16.81 8.58 9.08
C ALA A 159 16.93 7.69 10.33
N GLY A 160 18.16 7.38 10.73
CA GLY A 160 18.43 6.49 11.86
C GLY A 160 18.36 4.98 11.56
N ASP A 161 18.06 4.58 10.33
CA ASP A 161 18.23 3.20 9.88
C ASP A 161 19.72 2.91 9.64
N ASN A 162 20.18 1.71 9.96
CA ASN A 162 21.59 1.33 9.81
C ASN A 162 21.92 0.74 8.43
N LEU A 163 20.90 0.33 7.67
CA LEU A 163 21.03 -0.36 6.40
C LEU A 163 20.51 0.48 5.23
N TYR A 164 19.30 1.02 5.36
CA TYR A 164 18.65 1.83 4.34
C TYR A 164 18.72 3.30 4.72
N LEU A 165 19.91 3.86 4.61
CA LEU A 165 20.20 5.25 4.95
C LEU A 165 19.46 6.24 4.04
N PRO A 166 19.06 7.42 4.52
CA PRO A 166 18.33 8.41 3.71
C PRO A 166 19.20 9.04 2.61
N TRP A 167 20.52 8.99 2.76
CA TRP A 167 21.49 9.50 1.78
C TRP A 167 22.62 8.49 1.58
N TYR A 168 23.18 8.47 0.38
CA TYR A 168 24.31 7.61 0.03
C TYR A 168 25.35 8.39 -0.79
N ARG A 169 26.59 7.89 -0.76
CA ARG A 169 27.68 8.48 -1.54
C ARG A 169 27.60 8.04 -3.00
N GLN A 170 27.63 9.03 -3.89
CA GLN A 170 27.74 8.83 -5.33
C GLN A 170 29.02 9.53 -5.82
N GLY A 171 30.14 8.81 -5.72
CA GLY A 171 31.45 9.41 -5.96
C GLY A 171 31.77 10.49 -4.92
N PRO A 172 32.14 11.72 -5.33
CA PRO A 172 32.39 12.82 -4.40
C PRO A 172 31.11 13.40 -3.78
N ASP A 173 29.96 13.20 -4.44
CA ASP A 173 28.69 13.82 -4.09
C ASP A 173 27.82 12.93 -3.20
N TRP A 174 26.77 13.53 -2.65
CA TRP A 174 25.70 12.84 -1.94
C TRP A 174 24.43 12.83 -2.78
N ALA A 175 23.76 11.69 -2.81
CA ALA A 175 22.45 11.52 -3.41
C ALA A 175 21.46 10.99 -2.39
N ALA A 176 20.19 11.36 -2.52
CA ALA A 176 19.13 10.83 -1.69
C ALA A 176 18.86 9.37 -2.06
N THR A 177 18.73 8.51 -1.05
CA THR A 177 18.26 7.14 -1.22
C THR A 177 16.74 7.17 -1.38
N VAL A 178 16.27 7.54 -2.57
CA VAL A 178 14.85 7.65 -2.85
C VAL A 178 14.58 7.41 -4.33
N CYS A 179 13.45 6.79 -4.65
CA CYS A 179 12.92 6.81 -6.00
C CYS A 179 11.81 7.87 -6.14
N THR A 180 12.02 8.83 -7.04
CA THR A 180 11.07 9.88 -7.35
C THR A 180 11.35 10.53 -8.70
N ASP A 181 10.32 11.16 -9.28
CA ASP A 181 10.38 12.05 -10.44
C ASP A 181 10.72 13.50 -10.06
N ALA A 182 10.79 13.82 -8.76
CA ALA A 182 11.25 15.11 -8.27
C ALA A 182 12.75 15.11 -7.99
N HIS A 183 13.36 16.30 -8.07
CA HIS A 183 14.77 16.45 -7.74
C HIS A 183 14.93 16.54 -6.22
N ALA A 184 15.73 15.63 -5.67
CA ALA A 184 15.99 15.57 -4.24
C ALA A 184 16.89 16.69 -3.71
N GLY A 185 17.76 17.24 -4.57
CA GLY A 185 18.80 18.18 -4.17
C GLY A 185 19.88 17.53 -3.30
N PRO A 186 20.88 18.32 -2.82
CA PRO A 186 21.87 17.85 -1.87
C PRO A 186 21.26 17.69 -0.46
N PRO A 187 21.93 16.95 0.46
CA PRO A 187 21.51 16.87 1.85
C PRO A 187 21.41 18.27 2.48
N PRO A 188 20.33 18.58 3.22
CA PRO A 188 20.18 19.88 3.90
C PRO A 188 21.07 20.05 5.14
N CYS A 189 21.87 19.05 5.47
CA CYS A 189 22.62 18.90 6.71
C CYS A 189 24.11 18.64 6.45
N HIS A 190 24.93 18.74 7.49
CA HIS A 190 26.35 18.45 7.39
C HIS A 190 26.59 16.99 6.95
N PRO A 191 27.57 16.71 6.06
CA PRO A 191 27.90 15.36 5.58
C PRO A 191 28.06 14.30 6.67
N ASP A 192 28.63 14.68 7.82
CA ASP A 192 28.85 13.76 8.95
C ASP A 192 27.56 13.29 9.63
N HIS A 193 26.44 14.01 9.40
CA HIS A 193 25.13 13.71 9.94
C HIS A 193 24.12 13.26 8.87
N ALA A 194 24.59 13.00 7.64
CA ALA A 194 23.71 12.58 6.53
C ALA A 194 22.86 11.35 6.90
N HIS A 195 23.38 10.45 7.75
CA HIS A 195 22.66 9.26 8.23
C HIS A 195 21.36 9.55 9.01
N HIS A 196 21.24 10.72 9.63
CA HIS A 196 20.07 11.12 10.42
C HIS A 196 19.29 12.26 9.76
N CYS A 197 19.56 12.50 8.49
CA CYS A 197 19.09 13.67 7.78
C CYS A 197 17.87 13.33 6.93
N SER A 198 16.72 13.87 7.31
CA SER A 198 15.50 13.72 6.54
C SER A 198 15.57 14.50 5.23
N TRP A 199 14.80 14.03 4.24
CA TRP A 199 14.69 14.68 2.95
C TRP A 199 13.95 16.04 3.07
N PRO A 200 14.38 17.12 2.38
CA PRO A 200 13.74 18.44 2.53
C PRO A 200 12.27 18.42 2.11
N PRO A 201 11.37 19.08 2.85
CA PRO A 201 9.95 19.20 2.48
C PRO A 201 9.73 19.76 1.07
N GLU A 202 10.60 20.66 0.61
CA GLU A 202 10.50 21.30 -0.69
C GLU A 202 10.72 20.31 -1.84
N ALA A 203 11.55 19.30 -1.63
CA ALA A 203 11.86 18.26 -2.61
C ALA A 203 10.66 17.33 -2.87
N HIS A 204 9.67 17.35 -1.97
CA HIS A 204 8.42 16.59 -2.10
C HIS A 204 7.34 17.29 -2.92
N ARG A 205 7.43 18.61 -3.16
CA ARG A 205 6.28 19.42 -3.66
C ARG A 205 5.75 18.96 -5.01
N ASN A 206 6.64 18.58 -5.93
CA ASN A 206 6.27 18.24 -7.30
C ASN A 206 6.38 16.74 -7.60
N ALA A 207 6.64 15.90 -6.59
CA ALA A 207 6.78 14.46 -6.77
C ALA A 207 5.42 13.84 -7.09
N THR A 208 5.33 13.06 -8.16
CA THR A 208 4.16 12.22 -8.47
C THR A 208 4.45 10.73 -8.33
N SER A 209 5.72 10.36 -8.18
CA SER A 209 6.26 9.04 -7.89
C SER A 209 7.35 9.13 -6.81
N SER A 210 7.66 8.07 -6.06
CA SER A 210 7.04 6.74 -6.07
C SER A 210 6.10 6.52 -4.89
N LEU A 211 5.03 5.76 -5.09
CA LEU A 211 4.19 5.21 -4.02
C LEU A 211 4.96 4.34 -3.01
N LEU A 212 6.14 3.83 -3.37
CA LEU A 212 7.02 3.07 -2.48
C LEU A 212 8.07 3.93 -1.75
N SER A 213 8.10 5.24 -2.03
CA SER A 213 8.99 6.21 -1.40
C SER A 213 8.24 7.25 -0.58
N LEU A 214 7.17 7.81 -1.17
CA LEU A 214 6.43 8.96 -0.66
C LEU A 214 4.92 8.69 -0.56
N PRO A 215 4.47 7.56 0.00
CA PRO A 215 3.04 7.22 0.05
C PRO A 215 2.21 8.21 0.87
N ASN A 216 2.86 9.00 1.74
CA ASN A 216 2.20 10.00 2.56
C ASN A 216 1.83 11.27 1.79
N LEU A 217 2.21 11.43 0.53
CA LEU A 217 1.90 12.62 -0.26
C LEU A 217 0.69 12.35 -1.15
N PRO A 218 -0.41 13.13 -1.03
CA PRO A 218 -1.65 12.85 -1.77
C PRO A 218 -1.51 12.99 -3.30
N GLN A 219 -0.52 13.77 -3.78
CA GLN A 219 -0.23 13.92 -5.20
C GLN A 219 0.58 12.74 -5.80
N VAL A 220 1.19 11.91 -4.94
CA VAL A 220 1.96 10.74 -5.38
C VAL A 220 0.99 9.60 -5.66
N THR A 221 0.91 9.24 -6.94
CA THR A 221 -0.09 8.30 -7.48
C THR A 221 0.54 7.21 -8.34
N LYS A 222 1.85 7.27 -8.59
CA LYS A 222 2.55 6.35 -9.49
C LYS A 222 3.67 5.58 -8.79
N PHE A 223 3.94 4.38 -9.28
CA PHE A 223 5.19 3.68 -9.00
C PHE A 223 6.32 4.26 -9.85
N CYS A 224 7.56 4.12 -9.39
CA CYS A 224 8.70 4.41 -10.25
C CYS A 224 8.79 3.42 -11.41
N ASP A 225 9.11 3.95 -12.59
CA ASP A 225 9.31 3.19 -13.82
C ASP A 225 10.79 3.24 -14.26
N SER A 226 11.10 2.63 -15.41
CA SER A 226 12.45 2.64 -15.96
C SER A 226 13.07 4.03 -16.20
N LYS A 227 12.26 5.11 -16.25
CA LYS A 227 12.72 6.48 -16.49
C LYS A 227 12.95 7.24 -15.19
N THR A 228 12.10 7.04 -14.19
CA THR A 228 12.21 7.72 -12.87
C THR A 228 13.05 6.94 -11.87
N HIS A 229 13.33 5.67 -12.13
CA HIS A 229 14.04 4.79 -11.21
C HIS A 229 15.56 4.97 -11.21
N ASN A 230 16.11 5.23 -10.01
CA ASN A 230 17.55 5.27 -9.76
C ASN A 230 18.06 3.88 -9.37
N ARG A 231 18.72 3.18 -10.31
CA ARG A 231 19.28 1.84 -10.11
C ARG A 231 20.47 1.77 -9.15
N GLU A 232 21.12 2.91 -8.89
CA GLU A 232 22.30 2.98 -8.03
C GLU A 232 21.96 3.31 -6.57
N ALA A 233 20.76 3.80 -6.29
CA ALA A 233 20.34 4.08 -4.93
C ALA A 233 20.29 2.78 -4.09
N PRO A 234 20.82 2.74 -2.86
CA PRO A 234 20.82 1.54 -2.02
C PRO A 234 19.44 1.32 -1.35
N THR A 235 18.36 1.32 -2.12
CA THR A 235 17.00 1.08 -1.65
C THR A 235 16.76 -0.42 -1.40
N LYS A 236 15.79 -0.75 -0.55
CA LYS A 236 15.39 -2.15 -0.32
C LYS A 236 14.92 -2.81 -1.62
N GLN A 237 14.20 -2.07 -2.47
CA GLN A 237 13.83 -2.50 -3.83
C GLN A 237 15.07 -2.88 -4.65
N ASN A 238 16.10 -2.02 -4.73
CA ASN A 238 17.28 -2.33 -5.54
C ASN A 238 18.06 -3.53 -5.03
N VAL A 239 18.21 -3.63 -3.72
CA VAL A 239 18.92 -4.74 -3.06
C VAL A 239 18.22 -6.06 -3.32
N LEU A 240 16.89 -6.13 -3.21
CA LEU A 240 16.14 -7.39 -3.28
C LEU A 240 15.65 -7.75 -4.68
N CYS A 241 15.47 -6.76 -5.56
CA CYS A 241 14.92 -6.94 -6.91
C CYS A 241 15.96 -6.84 -8.04
N GLY A 242 17.26 -6.88 -7.72
CA GLY A 242 18.32 -6.81 -8.71
C GLY A 242 18.33 -5.49 -9.47
N ARG A 243 18.11 -4.38 -8.75
CA ARG A 243 18.06 -3.01 -9.31
C ARG A 243 16.98 -2.76 -10.37
N ARG A 244 15.90 -3.56 -10.34
CA ARG A 244 14.71 -3.33 -11.17
C ARG A 244 13.75 -2.39 -10.47
N SER A 245 13.19 -1.47 -11.25
CA SER A 245 12.12 -0.58 -10.80
C SER A 245 10.90 -1.38 -10.35
N ALA A 246 10.08 -0.74 -9.50
CA ALA A 246 8.79 -1.28 -9.10
C ALA A 246 7.95 -1.68 -10.33
N TRP A 247 7.89 -0.82 -11.34
CA TRP A 247 7.13 -1.07 -12.56
C TRP A 247 7.65 -2.25 -13.39
N GLU A 248 8.96 -2.41 -13.53
CA GLU A 248 9.55 -3.57 -14.23
C GLU A 248 9.16 -4.89 -13.56
N VAL A 249 9.18 -4.94 -12.22
CA VAL A 249 8.75 -6.13 -11.47
C VAL A 249 7.25 -6.38 -11.66
N MET A 250 6.42 -5.33 -11.65
CA MET A 250 4.98 -5.44 -11.89
C MET A 250 4.66 -6.02 -13.28
N LEU A 251 5.34 -5.57 -14.33
CA LEU A 251 5.10 -6.05 -15.70
C LEU A 251 5.37 -7.55 -15.90
N GLU A 252 6.21 -8.16 -15.05
CA GLU A 252 6.46 -9.61 -15.07
C GLU A 252 5.36 -10.42 -14.36
N HIS A 253 4.49 -9.77 -13.57
CA HIS A 253 3.45 -10.41 -12.80
C HIS A 253 2.24 -10.77 -13.69
N PRO A 254 1.56 -11.92 -13.48
CA PRO A 254 0.38 -12.32 -14.27
C PRO A 254 -0.72 -11.27 -14.38
N ASP A 255 -0.92 -10.46 -13.34
CA ASP A 255 -1.90 -9.35 -13.32
C ASP A 255 -1.65 -8.31 -14.44
N PHE A 256 -0.46 -8.26 -15.05
CA PHE A 256 -0.10 -7.31 -16.11
C PHE A 256 0.11 -7.97 -17.48
N LYS A 257 0.02 -9.31 -17.58
CA LYS A 257 0.26 -10.07 -18.83
C LYS A 257 -0.96 -10.21 -19.73
N ALA A 258 -2.15 -9.89 -19.22
CA ALA A 258 -3.43 -10.02 -19.94
C ALA A 258 -3.95 -8.70 -20.54
N LYS A 259 -3.08 -7.69 -20.69
CA LYS A 259 -3.40 -6.46 -21.44
C LYS A 259 -3.29 -6.69 -22.94
#